data_AF-A0A806A7W5-F1
#
_entry.id   AF-A0A806A7W5-F1
#
_cell.length_a   1.000
_cell.length_b   1.000
_cell.length_c   1.000
_cell.angle_alpha   90.00
_cell.angle_beta   90.00
_cell.angle_gamma   90.00
#
_symmetry.space_group_name_H-M   'P 1'
#
loop_
_entity.id
_entity.type
_entity.pdbx_description
1 polymer ?
#
loop_
_entity_poly.entity_id
_entity_poly.type
_entity_poly.pdbx_seq_one_letter_code
_entity_poly.pdbx_strand_id
1 'polypeptide(L)'
;MVSFISFLILTPTSIVLGKKTVSAVETQFLGPNGIFLGIIIALISVEIYRFAIKRNWTIKMPDGVPPAVTKSFDALIPSALVVVFFFLIRILFSLTSFHTAYNFIYTILQTPLKHVGISLPSVLLYNFLASFFWFFGINGPSITNSVWQPIFFVSTQDNLKAFQNHAPLPHIYTQPFIDLFTTYGGGGSTLALLIVVFAICKSKRLLELGKLAILPGIFGINEPVIFGLPVVLNPVIVIPFILCPVLNTLISGIIMNLGWVAWTNGVQLPWTTPPIISGWLATGSWTGSALQIVEIILNILIYYPFVKMLDKQYLKEEKAAAEKDLDIDFSEV
;
A
#
# COMPACT_ATOMS: atom_id res chain seq x y z
N MET A 1 15.17 17.65 7.56
CA MET A 1 15.43 18.19 8.91
C MET A 1 14.53 19.38 9.23
N VAL A 2 14.46 20.41 8.38
CA VAL A 2 13.60 21.60 8.63
C VAL A 2 12.12 21.23 8.79
N SER A 3 11.58 20.36 7.93
CA SER A 3 10.21 19.85 8.05
C SER A 3 9.93 19.13 9.37
N PHE A 4 10.91 18.40 9.90
CA PHE A 4 10.79 17.72 11.18
C PHE A 4 10.75 18.72 12.36
N ILE A 5 11.58 19.77 12.31
CA ILE A 5 11.53 20.86 13.30
C ILE A 5 10.16 21.55 13.23
N SER A 6 9.66 21.85 12.03
CA SER A 6 8.32 22.43 11.83
C SER A 6 7.20 21.55 12.36
N PHE A 7 7.33 20.23 12.22
CA PHE A 7 6.39 19.27 12.80
C PHE A 7 6.37 19.36 14.33
N LEU A 8 7.54 19.43 14.98
CA LEU A 8 7.62 19.62 16.44
C LEU A 8 7.08 20.98 16.90
N ILE A 9 7.23 22.04 16.09
CA ILE A 9 6.65 23.36 16.39
C ILE A 9 5.12 23.30 16.46
N LEU A 10 4.48 22.58 15.53
CA LEU A 10 3.03 22.44 15.49
C LEU A 10 2.48 21.34 16.40
N THR A 11 3.34 20.50 16.95
CA THR A 11 2.96 19.45 17.89
C THR A 11 2.70 20.07 19.27
N PRO A 12 1.60 19.72 19.97
CA PRO A 12 1.37 20.18 21.33
C PRO A 12 2.51 19.77 22.28
N THR A 13 3.02 20.74 23.05
CA THR A 13 4.17 20.57 23.96
C THR A 13 3.78 20.71 25.43
N SER A 14 2.51 20.51 25.77
CA SER A 14 1.97 20.65 27.12
C SER A 14 0.97 19.55 27.42
N ILE A 15 1.17 18.87 28.55
CA ILE A 15 0.31 17.78 29.04
C ILE A 15 -0.38 18.25 30.31
N VAL A 16 -1.69 18.03 30.41
CA VAL A 16 -2.46 18.28 31.64
C VAL A 16 -2.48 17.01 32.49
N LEU A 17 -1.75 17.01 33.61
CA LEU A 17 -1.71 15.94 34.61
C LEU A 17 -2.50 16.40 35.84
N GLY A 18 -3.77 16.04 35.90
CA GLY A 18 -4.68 16.48 36.96
C GLY A 18 -4.88 18.01 36.92
N LYS A 19 -4.37 18.72 37.93
CA LYS A 19 -4.43 20.20 38.00
C LYS A 19 -3.15 20.91 37.52
N LYS A 20 -2.12 20.17 37.09
CA LYS A 20 -0.83 20.73 36.68
C LYS A 20 -0.62 20.57 35.18
N THR A 21 -0.14 21.63 34.53
CA THR A 21 0.31 21.58 33.14
C THR A 21 1.83 21.43 33.14
N VAL A 22 2.34 20.39 32.48
CA VAL A 22 3.77 20.11 32.36
C VAL A 22 4.19 20.24 30.90
N SER A 23 5.34 20.87 30.65
CA SER A 23 5.92 20.96 29.31
C SER A 23 6.52 19.61 28.91
N ALA A 24 5.85 18.89 28.01
CA ALA A 24 6.29 17.62 27.46
C ALA A 24 5.65 17.39 26.09
N VAL A 25 6.35 16.65 25.22
CA VAL A 25 5.81 16.23 23.91
C VAL A 25 5.10 14.90 24.12
N GLU A 26 3.81 14.85 23.78
CA GLU A 26 3.10 13.58 23.83
C GLU A 26 3.48 12.72 22.64
N THR A 27 3.95 11.50 22.91
CA THR A 27 4.35 10.54 21.89
C THR A 27 3.19 10.14 20.98
N GLN A 28 1.94 10.32 21.42
CA GLN A 28 0.77 10.06 20.59
C GLN A 28 0.77 10.87 19.28
N PHE A 29 1.27 12.10 19.30
CA PHE A 29 1.34 12.95 18.10
C PHE A 29 2.48 12.58 17.18
N LEU A 30 3.53 11.94 17.71
CA LEU A 30 4.66 11.44 16.90
C LEU A 30 4.33 10.12 16.18
N GLY A 31 3.21 9.49 16.56
CA GLY A 31 2.74 8.24 16.00
C GLY A 31 1.75 8.41 14.84
N PRO A 32 0.84 7.44 14.64
CA PRO A 32 -0.10 7.39 13.50
C PRO A 32 -0.99 8.62 13.40
N ASN A 33 -1.34 9.17 14.56
CA ASN A 33 -2.16 10.36 14.68
C ASN A 33 -1.55 11.59 14.02
N GLY A 34 -0.22 11.72 13.98
CA GLY A 34 0.47 12.86 13.38
C GLY A 34 0.71 12.77 11.89
N ILE A 35 0.43 11.64 11.24
CA ILE A 35 0.88 11.39 9.85
C ILE A 35 0.32 12.40 8.86
N PHE A 36 -0.98 12.70 8.92
CA PHE A 36 -1.61 13.66 8.00
C PHE A 36 -1.04 15.07 8.17
N LEU A 37 -0.83 15.50 9.41
CA LEU A 37 -0.15 16.76 9.71
C LEU A 37 1.29 16.75 9.18
N GLY A 38 2.01 15.64 9.37
CA GLY A 38 3.38 15.45 8.90
C GLY A 38 3.51 15.57 7.38
N ILE A 39 2.60 14.97 6.61
CA ILE A 39 2.57 15.06 5.14
C ILE A 39 2.42 16.53 4.70
N ILE A 40 1.46 17.25 5.26
CA ILE A 40 1.20 18.67 4.92
C ILE A 40 2.41 19.53 5.26
N ILE A 41 2.98 19.34 6.46
CA ILE A 41 4.15 20.10 6.90
C ILE A 41 5.35 19.80 6.00
N ALA A 42 5.57 18.54 5.62
CA ALA A 42 6.66 18.16 4.73
C ALA A 42 6.55 18.85 3.37
N LEU A 43 5.37 18.83 2.75
CA LEU A 43 5.14 19.45 1.44
C LEU A 43 5.34 20.97 1.49
N ILE A 44 4.69 21.65 2.44
CA ILE A 44 4.77 23.11 2.57
C ILE A 44 6.18 23.55 2.95
N SER A 45 6.84 22.84 3.87
CA SER A 45 8.21 23.11 4.28
C SER A 45 9.18 23.06 3.10
N VAL A 46 9.09 22.02 2.26
CA VAL A 46 9.93 21.86 1.08
C VAL A 46 9.66 22.97 0.06
N GLU A 47 8.39 23.33 -0.16
CA GLU A 47 8.04 24.37 -1.12
C GLU A 47 8.55 25.76 -0.72
N ILE A 48 8.39 26.14 0.56
CA ILE A 48 8.91 27.41 1.09
C ILE A 48 10.45 27.42 1.02
N TYR A 49 11.09 26.32 1.41
CA TYR A 49 12.54 26.20 1.36
C TYR A 49 13.06 26.34 -0.08
N ARG A 50 12.44 25.63 -1.04
CA ARG A 50 12.77 25.69 -2.47
C ARG A 50 12.58 27.10 -3.02
N PHE A 51 11.50 27.78 -2.63
CA PHE A 51 11.22 29.15 -3.04
C PHE A 51 12.32 30.12 -2.61
N ALA A 52 12.77 30.04 -1.34
CA ALA A 52 13.85 30.89 -0.82
C ALA A 52 15.17 30.66 -1.57
N ILE A 53 15.53 29.39 -1.81
CA ILE A 53 16.73 29.04 -2.58
C ILE A 53 16.64 29.57 -4.02
N LYS A 54 15.51 29.40 -4.71
CA LYS A 54 15.32 29.88 -6.09
C LYS A 54 15.44 31.40 -6.22
N ARG A 55 15.12 32.13 -5.16
CA ARG A 55 15.25 33.59 -5.08
C ARG A 55 16.64 34.07 -4.65
N ASN A 56 17.60 33.15 -4.47
CA ASN A 56 18.94 33.44 -3.94
C ASN A 56 18.90 34.13 -2.56
N TRP A 57 17.91 33.80 -1.73
CA TRP A 57 17.83 34.26 -0.35
C TRP A 57 18.76 33.42 0.52
N THR A 58 20.06 33.54 0.28
CA THR A 58 21.11 32.80 0.99
C THR A 58 22.20 33.75 1.47
N ILE A 59 23.00 33.31 2.44
CA ILE A 59 24.12 34.09 2.96
C ILE A 59 25.37 33.69 2.19
N LYS A 60 25.89 34.59 1.36
CA LYS A 60 27.10 34.35 0.56
C LYS A 60 28.34 34.37 1.44
N MET A 61 29.18 33.35 1.34
CA MET A 61 30.45 33.27 2.04
C MET A 61 31.62 33.76 1.17
N PRO A 62 32.67 34.34 1.79
CA PRO A 62 33.90 34.70 1.08
C PRO A 62 34.64 33.48 0.50
N ASP A 63 35.43 33.74 -0.54
CA ASP A 63 36.33 32.75 -1.12
C ASP A 63 37.40 32.37 -0.08
N GLY A 64 37.46 31.08 0.27
CA GLY A 64 38.34 30.53 1.32
C GLY A 64 37.61 29.85 2.47
N VAL A 65 36.29 30.00 2.58
CA VAL A 65 35.48 29.28 3.58
C VAL A 65 35.26 27.82 3.14
N PRO A 66 35.47 26.82 4.02
CA PRO A 66 35.23 25.42 3.70
C PRO A 66 33.79 25.13 3.20
N PRO A 67 33.60 24.23 2.21
CA PRO A 67 32.29 23.97 1.61
C PRO A 67 31.19 23.55 2.60
N ALA A 68 31.56 22.88 3.69
CA ALA A 68 30.61 22.47 4.73
C ALA A 68 29.97 23.68 5.44
N VAL A 69 30.77 24.72 5.72
CA VAL A 69 30.31 25.95 6.38
C VAL A 69 29.42 26.74 5.42
N THR A 70 29.84 26.88 4.15
CA THR A 70 29.04 27.55 3.12
C THR A 70 27.64 26.94 2.99
N LYS A 71 27.55 25.60 2.91
CA LYS A 71 26.25 24.89 2.84
C LYS A 71 25.36 25.16 4.05
N SER A 72 25.91 25.23 5.27
CA SER A 72 25.12 25.51 6.47
C SER A 72 24.53 26.92 6.47
N PHE A 73 25.30 27.92 6.02
CA PHE A 73 24.83 29.31 5.95
C PHE A 73 23.90 29.57 4.77
N ASP A 74 24.10 28.87 3.64
CA ASP A 74 23.16 28.90 2.52
C ASP A 74 21.76 28.41 2.93
N ALA A 75 21.72 27.41 3.81
CA ALA A 75 20.48 26.85 4.34
C ALA A 75 19.82 27.71 5.44
N LEU A 76 20.53 28.69 6.03
CA LEU A 76 20.08 29.39 7.23
C LEU A 76 18.81 30.24 7.00
N ILE A 77 18.84 31.14 6.02
CA ILE A 77 17.69 31.99 5.68
C ILE A 77 16.49 31.15 5.20
N PRO A 78 16.65 30.18 4.26
CA PRO A 78 15.56 29.30 3.86
C PRO A 78 14.94 28.54 5.04
N SER A 79 15.77 28.01 5.95
CA SER A 79 15.28 27.29 7.14
C SER A 79 14.55 28.22 8.11
N ALA A 80 15.08 29.42 8.35
CA ALA A 80 14.45 30.41 9.22
C ALA A 80 13.06 30.81 8.71
N LEU A 81 12.91 31.02 7.40
CA LEU A 81 11.60 31.33 6.79
C LEU A 81 10.57 30.24 7.05
N VAL A 82 10.96 28.97 6.87
CA VAL A 82 10.08 27.83 7.14
C VAL A 82 9.69 27.77 8.62
N VAL A 83 10.67 27.92 9.54
CA VAL A 83 10.43 27.89 10.99
C VAL A 83 9.50 29.02 11.42
N VAL A 84 9.76 30.24 10.98
CA VAL A 84 8.93 31.41 11.28
C VAL A 84 7.52 31.23 10.73
N PHE A 85 7.38 30.72 9.49
CA PHE A 85 6.08 30.43 8.90
C PHE A 85 5.26 29.47 9.78
N PHE A 86 5.82 28.31 10.16
CA PHE A 86 5.09 27.35 10.98
C PHE A 86 4.87 27.82 12.42
N PHE A 87 5.76 28.65 12.96
CA PHE A 87 5.56 29.29 14.25
C PHE A 87 4.37 30.26 14.23
N LEU A 88 4.25 31.08 13.18
CA LEU A 88 3.08 31.95 12.99
C LEU A 88 1.79 31.14 12.83
N ILE A 89 1.83 30.03 12.10
CA ILE A 89 0.70 29.10 11.99
C ILE A 89 0.31 28.53 13.36
N ARG A 90 1.28 28.15 14.21
CA ARG A 90 1.01 27.70 15.59
C ARG A 90 0.23 28.76 16.37
N ILE A 91 0.69 30.02 16.33
CA ILE A 91 0.03 31.14 17.02
C ILE A 91 -1.37 31.34 16.47
N LEU A 92 -1.53 31.36 15.15
CA LEU A 92 -2.84 31.53 14.50
C LEU A 92 -3.83 30.47 15.00
N PHE A 93 -3.45 29.19 15.01
CA PHE A 93 -4.34 28.12 15.47
C PHE A 93 -4.67 28.21 16.96
N SER A 94 -3.77 28.74 17.80
CA SER A 94 -4.06 28.96 19.22
C SER A 94 -5.19 29.97 19.47
N LEU A 95 -5.46 30.84 18.50
CA LEU A 95 -6.54 31.82 18.52
C LEU A 95 -7.85 31.28 17.92
N THR A 96 -7.84 30.09 17.33
CA THR A 96 -9.04 29.46 16.75
C THR A 96 -9.70 28.50 17.73
N SER A 97 -10.94 28.08 17.44
CA SER A 97 -11.66 27.05 18.22
C SER A 97 -10.98 25.67 18.22
N PHE A 98 -10.04 25.43 17.31
CA PHE A 98 -9.30 24.16 17.26
C PHE A 98 -8.10 24.13 18.23
N HIS A 99 -7.63 25.30 18.67
CA HIS A 99 -6.44 25.52 19.51
C HIS A 99 -5.09 25.07 18.93
N THR A 100 -5.07 24.03 18.09
CA THR A 100 -3.86 23.46 17.50
C THR A 100 -4.09 23.09 16.03
N ALA A 101 -3.03 23.18 15.22
CA ALA A 101 -3.06 22.73 13.82
C ALA A 101 -3.37 21.23 13.74
N TYR A 102 -2.89 20.45 14.72
CA TYR A 102 -3.18 19.04 14.85
C TYR A 102 -4.70 18.78 14.95
N ASN A 103 -5.39 19.43 15.90
CA ASN A 103 -6.83 19.23 16.07
C ASN A 103 -7.61 19.64 14.82
N PHE A 104 -7.22 20.74 14.17
CA PHE A 104 -7.84 21.17 12.92
C PHE A 104 -7.71 20.10 11.83
N ILE A 105 -6.50 19.62 11.56
CA ILE A 105 -6.27 18.57 10.55
C ILE A 105 -6.98 17.27 10.94
N TYR A 106 -6.93 16.89 12.21
CA TYR A 106 -7.57 15.69 12.72
C TYR A 106 -9.09 15.72 12.49
N THR A 107 -9.75 16.83 12.85
CA THR A 107 -11.21 16.98 12.75
C THR A 107 -11.68 17.20 11.32
N ILE A 108 -11.03 18.08 10.56
CA ILE A 108 -11.51 18.51 9.23
C ILE A 108 -11.08 17.55 8.13
N LEU A 109 -9.91 16.92 8.25
CA LEU A 109 -9.33 16.10 7.17
C LEU A 109 -9.25 14.63 7.55
N GLN A 110 -8.50 14.30 8.60
CA GLN A 110 -8.18 12.91 8.94
C GLN A 110 -9.42 12.10 9.31
N THR A 111 -10.33 12.65 10.14
CA THR A 111 -11.52 11.92 10.59
C THR A 111 -12.48 11.60 9.42
N PRO A 112 -12.88 12.56 8.57
CA PRO A 112 -13.71 12.28 7.40
C PRO A 112 -13.02 11.34 6.39
N LEU A 113 -11.73 11.57 6.08
CA LEU A 113 -10.99 10.72 5.15
C LEU A 113 -10.84 9.31 5.67
N LYS A 114 -10.61 9.12 6.98
CA LYS A 114 -10.56 7.80 7.57
C LYS A 114 -11.90 7.10 7.45
N HIS A 115 -13.00 7.78 7.80
CA HIS A 115 -14.34 7.19 7.74
C HIS A 115 -14.71 6.75 6.31
N VAL A 116 -14.46 7.59 5.31
CA VAL A 116 -14.74 7.24 3.91
C VAL A 116 -13.73 6.22 3.38
N GLY A 117 -12.44 6.40 3.70
CA GLY A 117 -11.34 5.61 3.18
C GLY A 117 -11.36 4.14 3.61
N ILE A 118 -11.91 3.85 4.79
CA ILE A 118 -12.14 2.48 5.28
C ILE A 118 -13.57 1.98 5.06
N SER A 119 -14.35 2.60 4.16
CA SER A 119 -15.63 2.03 3.76
C SER A 119 -15.46 0.88 2.76
N LEU A 120 -16.38 -0.08 2.73
CA LEU A 120 -16.34 -1.18 1.75
C LEU A 120 -16.25 -0.67 0.30
N PRO A 121 -17.05 0.34 -0.17
CA PRO A 121 -16.90 0.88 -1.52
C PRO A 121 -15.52 1.47 -1.80
N SER A 122 -14.92 2.14 -0.81
CA SER A 122 -13.57 2.70 -0.93
C SER A 122 -12.52 1.60 -1.09
N VAL A 123 -12.61 0.52 -0.30
CA VAL A 123 -11.65 -0.59 -0.36
C VAL A 123 -11.83 -1.44 -1.63
N LEU A 124 -13.06 -1.58 -2.12
CA LEU A 124 -13.34 -2.17 -3.43
C LEU A 124 -12.74 -1.31 -4.55
N LEU A 125 -12.90 0.01 -4.48
CA LEU A 125 -12.28 0.95 -5.44
C LEU A 125 -10.76 0.87 -5.39
N TYR A 126 -10.15 0.80 -4.20
CA TYR A 126 -8.71 0.62 -4.03
C TYR A 126 -8.22 -0.64 -4.76
N ASN A 127 -8.84 -1.81 -4.52
CA ASN A 127 -8.39 -3.08 -5.11
C ASN A 127 -8.66 -3.14 -6.63
N PHE A 128 -9.77 -2.54 -7.07
CA PHE A 128 -10.06 -2.37 -8.49
C PHE A 128 -8.97 -1.53 -9.17
N LEU A 129 -8.66 -0.34 -8.66
CA LEU A 129 -7.64 0.56 -9.24
C LEU A 129 -6.24 -0.07 -9.20
N ALA A 130 -5.89 -0.71 -8.08
CA ALA A 130 -4.61 -1.39 -7.93
C ALA A 130 -4.46 -2.51 -8.97
N SER A 131 -5.52 -3.26 -9.26
CA SER A 131 -5.48 -4.32 -10.29
C SER A 131 -5.58 -3.74 -11.71
N PHE A 132 -6.32 -2.66 -11.89
CA PHE A 132 -6.52 -2.01 -13.18
C PHE A 132 -5.24 -1.33 -13.69
N PHE A 133 -4.43 -0.71 -12.83
CA PHE A 133 -3.17 -0.11 -13.26
C PHE A 133 -2.14 -1.14 -13.77
N TRP A 134 -2.18 -2.37 -13.25
CA TRP A 134 -1.35 -3.47 -13.77
C TRP A 134 -1.67 -3.82 -15.22
N PHE A 135 -2.91 -3.57 -15.69
CA PHE A 135 -3.26 -3.72 -17.10
C PHE A 135 -2.39 -2.85 -18.02
N PHE A 136 -1.94 -1.68 -17.53
CA PHE A 136 -1.05 -0.77 -18.24
C PHE A 136 0.44 -1.00 -17.90
N GLY A 137 0.78 -2.06 -17.16
CA GLY A 137 2.14 -2.33 -16.70
C GLY A 137 2.65 -1.40 -15.60
N ILE A 138 1.75 -0.64 -14.96
CA ILE A 138 2.06 0.22 -13.81
C ILE A 138 1.84 -0.59 -12.54
N ASN A 139 2.78 -0.54 -11.59
CA ASN A 139 2.61 -1.16 -10.28
C ASN A 139 1.46 -0.46 -9.53
N GLY A 140 0.27 -1.06 -9.56
CA GLY A 140 -0.95 -0.44 -9.06
C GLY A 140 -0.92 -0.13 -7.56
N PRO A 141 -0.49 -1.06 -6.68
CA PRO A 141 -0.33 -0.77 -5.26
C PRO A 141 0.57 0.42 -4.98
N SER A 142 1.64 0.64 -5.77
CA SER A 142 2.52 1.81 -5.58
C SER A 142 1.80 3.14 -5.82
N ILE A 143 0.85 3.17 -6.75
CA ILE A 143 0.02 4.34 -7.04
C ILE A 143 -1.08 4.50 -6.00
N THR A 144 -1.86 3.44 -5.74
CA THR A 144 -3.02 3.53 -4.82
C THR A 144 -2.58 3.73 -3.36
N ASN A 145 -1.47 3.15 -2.93
CA ASN A 145 -0.95 3.34 -1.57
C ASN A 145 -0.51 4.78 -1.29
N SER A 146 -0.17 5.57 -2.30
CA SER A 146 0.13 7.00 -2.10
C SER A 146 -1.03 7.79 -1.48
N VAL A 147 -2.25 7.28 -1.62
CA VAL A 147 -3.49 7.87 -1.09
C VAL A 147 -4.02 7.08 0.12
N TRP A 148 -4.11 5.75 0.01
CA TRP A 148 -4.79 4.92 1.02
C TRP A 148 -3.89 4.48 2.19
N GLN A 149 -2.57 4.35 2.00
CA GLN A 149 -1.69 3.79 3.03
C GLN A 149 -1.74 4.59 4.35
N PRO A 150 -1.74 5.94 4.35
CA PRO A 150 -1.89 6.70 5.59
C PRO A 150 -3.21 6.38 6.33
N ILE A 151 -4.28 6.14 5.59
CA ILE A 151 -5.61 5.83 6.13
C ILE A 151 -5.61 4.44 6.77
N PHE A 152 -5.14 3.43 6.02
CA PHE A 152 -5.04 2.05 6.50
C PHE A 152 -4.09 1.92 7.67
N PHE A 153 -2.98 2.66 7.68
CA PHE A 153 -2.02 2.66 8.78
C PHE A 153 -2.66 3.17 10.08
N VAL A 154 -3.39 4.29 10.03
CA VAL A 154 -4.10 4.80 11.23
C VAL A 154 -5.10 3.77 11.76
N SER A 155 -5.89 3.14 10.89
CA SER A 155 -6.85 2.11 11.31
C SER A 155 -6.19 0.83 11.84
N THR A 156 -5.04 0.46 11.29
CA THR A 156 -4.22 -0.68 11.78
C THR A 156 -3.76 -0.43 13.22
N GLN A 157 -3.36 0.80 13.51
CA GLN A 157 -2.81 1.17 14.81
C GLN A 157 -3.89 1.31 15.89
N ASP A 158 -5.08 1.75 15.50
CA ASP A 158 -6.27 1.67 16.35
C ASP A 158 -6.58 0.22 16.76
N ASN A 159 -6.53 -0.72 15.81
CA ASN A 159 -6.72 -2.14 16.10
C ASN A 159 -5.60 -2.70 16.99
N LEU A 160 -4.34 -2.35 16.72
CA LEU A 160 -3.21 -2.78 17.55
C LEU A 160 -3.38 -2.30 18.99
N LYS A 161 -3.76 -1.03 19.19
CA LYS A 161 -4.03 -0.47 20.51
C LYS A 161 -5.22 -1.16 21.19
N ALA A 162 -6.30 -1.43 20.47
CA ALA A 162 -7.43 -2.18 21.03
C ALA A 162 -7.02 -3.61 21.44
N PHE A 163 -6.28 -4.30 20.57
CA PHE A 163 -5.78 -5.65 20.82
C PHE A 163 -4.87 -5.72 22.05
N GLN A 164 -3.91 -4.80 22.18
CA GLN A 164 -3.01 -4.72 23.34
C GLN A 164 -3.75 -4.44 24.66
N ASN A 165 -4.91 -3.78 24.60
CA ASN A 165 -5.74 -3.48 25.76
C ASN A 165 -6.87 -4.50 25.95
N HIS A 166 -6.87 -5.62 25.22
CA HIS A 166 -7.93 -6.63 25.25
C HIS A 166 -9.34 -6.07 24.96
N ALA A 167 -9.43 -4.99 24.19
CA ALA A 167 -10.66 -4.35 23.78
C ALA A 167 -11.13 -4.86 22.40
N PRO A 168 -12.44 -4.73 22.08
CA PRO A 168 -12.94 -5.04 20.74
C PRO A 168 -12.21 -4.25 19.65
N LEU A 169 -11.87 -4.93 18.55
CA LEU A 169 -11.19 -4.30 17.42
C LEU A 169 -12.15 -3.32 16.72
N PRO A 170 -11.75 -2.06 16.48
CA PRO A 170 -12.65 -1.04 15.93
C PRO A 170 -12.80 -1.07 14.40
N HIS A 171 -11.84 -1.62 13.64
CA HIS A 171 -11.84 -1.53 12.17
C HIS A 171 -11.67 -2.90 11.49
N ILE A 172 -12.48 -3.16 10.46
CA ILE A 172 -12.31 -4.34 9.59
C ILE A 172 -11.18 -4.10 8.58
N TYR A 173 -11.23 -2.93 7.91
CA TYR A 173 -10.32 -2.61 6.81
C TYR A 173 -9.06 -1.91 7.34
N THR A 174 -8.02 -2.70 7.51
CA THR A 174 -6.69 -2.30 7.97
C THR A 174 -5.64 -2.59 6.88
N GLN A 175 -4.38 -2.20 7.10
CA GLN A 175 -3.31 -2.54 6.17
C GLN A 175 -3.11 -4.08 6.06
N PRO A 176 -3.08 -4.86 7.15
CA PRO A 176 -3.06 -6.33 7.04
C PRO A 176 -4.28 -6.93 6.31
N PHE A 177 -5.45 -6.31 6.39
CA PHE A 177 -6.61 -6.77 5.60
C PHE A 177 -6.30 -6.67 4.11
N ILE A 178 -5.80 -5.51 3.67
CA ILE A 178 -5.44 -5.26 2.28
C ILE A 178 -4.32 -6.20 1.82
N ASP A 179 -3.26 -6.29 2.60
CA ASP A 179 -2.06 -7.02 2.17
C ASP A 179 -2.27 -8.54 2.15
N LEU A 180 -3.13 -9.08 3.03
CA LEU A 180 -3.16 -10.51 3.32
C LEU A 180 -4.50 -11.19 2.99
N PHE A 181 -5.57 -10.44 2.73
CA PHE A 181 -6.88 -11.00 2.41
C PHE A 181 -7.45 -10.58 1.05
N THR A 182 -6.81 -9.65 0.32
CA THR A 182 -7.34 -9.24 -0.99
C THR A 182 -6.57 -9.81 -2.18
N THR A 183 -5.25 -9.94 -2.07
CA THR A 183 -4.37 -10.33 -3.19
C THR A 183 -3.43 -11.49 -2.86
N TYR A 184 -3.76 -12.71 -3.30
CA TYR A 184 -2.99 -13.92 -3.01
C TYR A 184 -1.89 -14.20 -4.04
N GLY A 185 -0.63 -14.13 -3.60
CA GLY A 185 0.51 -14.28 -4.49
C GLY A 185 0.67 -13.15 -5.49
N GLY A 186 0.39 -11.93 -5.02
CA GLY A 186 0.59 -10.67 -5.74
C GLY A 186 -0.67 -10.12 -6.37
N GLY A 187 -0.50 -9.07 -7.19
CA GLY A 187 -1.59 -8.43 -7.92
C GLY A 187 -2.47 -9.46 -8.64
N GLY A 188 -3.78 -9.28 -8.57
CA GLY A 188 -4.74 -10.18 -9.23
C GLY A 188 -4.90 -11.57 -8.61
N SER A 189 -4.31 -11.83 -7.45
CA SER A 189 -4.32 -13.15 -6.81
C SER A 189 -3.72 -14.26 -7.68
N THR A 190 -2.58 -13.97 -8.31
CA THR A 190 -1.92 -14.84 -9.30
C THR A 190 -1.43 -16.19 -8.76
N LEU A 191 -1.39 -16.42 -7.44
CA LEU A 191 -1.10 -17.76 -6.91
C LEU A 191 -2.12 -18.78 -7.42
N ALA A 192 -3.40 -18.42 -7.47
CA ALA A 192 -4.45 -19.27 -7.99
C ALA A 192 -4.25 -19.59 -9.48
N LEU A 193 -3.83 -18.60 -10.27
CA LEU A 193 -3.46 -18.80 -11.67
C LEU A 193 -2.35 -19.84 -11.80
N LEU A 194 -1.29 -19.74 -10.99
CA LEU A 194 -0.16 -20.67 -11.02
C LEU A 194 -0.58 -22.09 -10.62
N ILE A 195 -1.45 -22.22 -9.62
CA ILE A 195 -2.02 -23.52 -9.24
C ILE A 195 -2.79 -24.14 -10.42
N VAL A 196 -3.62 -23.35 -11.12
CA VAL A 196 -4.34 -23.81 -12.32
C VAL A 196 -3.35 -24.22 -13.41
N VAL A 197 -2.28 -23.44 -13.65
CA VAL A 197 -1.26 -23.77 -14.65
C VAL A 197 -0.69 -25.16 -14.41
N PHE A 198 -0.24 -25.46 -13.18
CA PHE A 198 0.30 -26.79 -12.87
C PHE A 198 -0.75 -27.91 -12.86
N ALA A 199 -2.01 -27.59 -12.56
CA ALA A 199 -3.06 -28.59 -12.49
C ALA A 199 -3.54 -29.06 -13.87
N ILE A 200 -3.60 -28.18 -14.87
CA ILE A 200 -4.27 -28.51 -16.15
C ILE A 200 -3.48 -28.18 -17.42
N CYS A 201 -2.47 -27.31 -17.38
CA CYS A 201 -1.83 -26.84 -18.61
C CYS A 201 -0.86 -27.87 -19.20
N LYS A 202 -0.78 -27.89 -20.53
CA LYS A 202 0.15 -28.74 -21.28
C LYS A 202 1.14 -27.97 -22.14
N SER A 203 0.91 -26.68 -22.40
CA SER A 203 1.86 -25.86 -23.17
C SER A 203 3.18 -25.73 -22.44
N LYS A 204 4.27 -25.88 -23.19
CA LYS A 204 5.62 -25.72 -22.63
C LYS A 204 5.80 -24.31 -22.10
N ARG A 205 5.27 -23.31 -22.81
CA ARG A 205 5.35 -21.90 -22.43
C ARG A 205 4.75 -21.62 -21.05
N LEU A 206 3.53 -22.10 -20.75
CA LEU A 206 2.90 -21.85 -19.44
C LEU A 206 3.59 -22.63 -18.33
N LEU A 207 4.02 -23.87 -18.59
CA LEU A 207 4.70 -24.69 -17.59
C LEU A 207 6.06 -24.11 -17.20
N GLU A 208 6.87 -23.65 -18.16
CA GLU A 208 8.16 -23.00 -17.87
C GLU A 208 7.97 -21.67 -17.12
N LEU A 209 6.99 -20.86 -17.54
CA LEU A 209 6.63 -19.65 -16.80
C LEU A 209 6.21 -19.98 -15.36
N GLY A 210 5.36 -20.99 -15.18
CA GLY A 210 4.88 -21.42 -13.87
C GLY A 210 6.02 -21.81 -12.94
N LYS A 211 7.02 -22.56 -13.44
CA LYS A 211 8.21 -22.97 -12.66
C LYS A 211 9.01 -21.77 -12.17
N LEU A 212 9.18 -20.74 -13.01
CA LEU A 212 9.89 -19.52 -12.66
C LEU A 212 9.11 -18.65 -11.65
N ALA A 213 7.77 -18.68 -11.75
CA ALA A 213 6.91 -17.77 -11.01
C ALA A 213 6.39 -18.31 -9.67
N ILE A 214 6.33 -19.64 -9.46
CA ILE A 214 5.68 -20.23 -8.28
C ILE A 214 6.33 -19.85 -6.96
N LEU A 215 7.66 -19.88 -6.88
CA LEU A 215 8.37 -19.58 -5.65
C LEU A 215 8.20 -18.09 -5.27
N PRO A 216 8.45 -17.10 -6.16
CA PRO A 216 8.08 -15.71 -5.90
C PRO A 216 6.60 -15.53 -5.56
N GLY A 217 5.72 -16.25 -6.27
CA GLY A 217 4.27 -16.17 -6.11
C GLY A 217 3.79 -16.60 -4.72
N ILE A 218 4.45 -17.56 -4.05
CA ILE A 218 4.11 -17.92 -2.67
C ILE A 218 4.33 -16.74 -1.71
N PHE A 219 5.30 -15.87 -2.01
CA PHE A 219 5.65 -14.68 -1.21
C PHE A 219 5.04 -13.39 -1.76
N GLY A 220 3.99 -13.47 -2.58
CA GLY A 220 3.31 -12.27 -3.08
C GLY A 220 4.00 -11.58 -4.25
N ILE A 221 5.14 -12.07 -4.73
CA ILE A 221 5.93 -11.45 -5.81
C ILE A 221 5.49 -12.07 -7.13
N ASN A 222 4.92 -11.26 -8.03
CA ASN A 222 4.24 -11.78 -9.21
C ASN A 222 4.62 -11.11 -10.54
N GLU A 223 5.64 -10.26 -10.55
CA GLU A 223 6.21 -9.67 -11.75
C GLU A 223 6.55 -10.73 -12.83
N PRO A 224 7.08 -11.92 -12.49
CA PRO A 224 7.25 -12.99 -13.49
C PRO A 224 5.94 -13.36 -14.20
N VAL A 225 4.80 -13.39 -13.48
CA VAL A 225 3.49 -13.65 -14.07
C VAL A 225 3.01 -12.45 -14.88
N ILE A 226 3.10 -11.23 -14.35
CA ILE A 226 2.59 -10.01 -15.02
C ILE A 226 3.26 -9.76 -16.37
N PHE A 227 4.57 -9.99 -16.44
CA PHE A 227 5.37 -9.71 -17.64
C PHE A 227 5.60 -10.97 -18.50
N GLY A 228 5.67 -12.16 -17.88
CA GLY A 228 5.91 -13.42 -18.59
C GLY A 228 4.64 -14.05 -19.18
N LEU A 229 3.52 -13.95 -18.46
CA LEU A 229 2.20 -14.02 -19.06
C LEU A 229 1.90 -12.59 -19.48
N PRO A 230 1.58 -12.26 -20.73
CA PRO A 230 1.26 -10.88 -21.09
C PRO A 230 -0.08 -10.54 -20.42
N VAL A 231 -0.09 -10.17 -19.14
CA VAL A 231 -1.25 -9.65 -18.41
C VAL A 231 -1.48 -8.20 -18.83
N VAL A 232 -0.36 -7.49 -19.02
CA VAL A 232 -0.32 -6.16 -19.60
C VAL A 232 -0.99 -6.19 -20.98
N LEU A 233 -1.99 -5.33 -21.15
CA LEU A 233 -2.78 -5.16 -22.38
C LEU A 233 -3.49 -6.42 -22.90
N ASN A 234 -3.69 -7.44 -22.06
CA ASN A 234 -4.43 -8.65 -22.45
C ASN A 234 -5.86 -8.64 -21.89
N PRO A 235 -6.87 -8.40 -22.74
CA PRO A 235 -8.25 -8.23 -22.31
C PRO A 235 -8.89 -9.52 -21.80
N VAL A 236 -8.28 -10.69 -22.05
CA VAL A 236 -8.79 -11.97 -21.56
C VAL A 236 -8.41 -12.16 -20.09
N ILE A 237 -7.11 -12.07 -19.79
CA ILE A 237 -6.61 -12.39 -18.45
C ILE A 237 -6.83 -11.25 -17.47
N VAL A 238 -7.01 -10.00 -17.94
CA VAL A 238 -7.35 -8.87 -17.08
C VAL A 238 -8.68 -9.07 -16.34
N ILE A 239 -9.61 -9.86 -16.91
CA ILE A 239 -10.92 -10.13 -16.30
C ILE A 239 -10.77 -10.85 -14.96
N PRO A 240 -10.20 -12.07 -14.87
CA PRO A 240 -9.98 -12.73 -13.59
C PRO A 240 -8.96 -11.95 -12.73
N PHE A 241 -8.00 -11.25 -13.35
CA PHE A 241 -7.01 -10.45 -12.64
C PHE A 241 -7.62 -9.29 -11.83
N ILE A 242 -8.67 -8.64 -12.33
CA ILE A 242 -9.38 -7.60 -11.56
C ILE A 242 -10.45 -8.23 -10.67
N LEU A 243 -11.16 -9.24 -11.18
CA LEU A 243 -12.30 -9.83 -10.49
C LEU A 243 -11.90 -10.54 -9.19
N CYS A 244 -10.81 -11.30 -9.19
CA CYS A 244 -10.35 -12.06 -8.03
C CYS A 244 -10.10 -11.14 -6.81
N PRO A 245 -9.27 -10.08 -6.87
CA PRO A 245 -9.07 -9.19 -5.72
C PRO A 245 -10.32 -8.46 -5.24
N VAL A 246 -11.19 -8.05 -6.18
CA VAL A 246 -12.46 -7.38 -5.84
C VAL A 246 -13.39 -8.34 -5.11
N LEU A 247 -13.49 -9.60 -5.56
CA LEU A 247 -14.29 -10.62 -4.88
C LEU A 247 -13.70 -11.01 -3.52
N ASN A 248 -12.38 -11.21 -3.40
CA ASN A 248 -11.75 -11.48 -2.11
C ASN A 248 -12.04 -10.34 -1.11
N THR A 249 -11.91 -9.09 -1.56
CA THR A 249 -12.25 -7.91 -0.75
C THR A 249 -13.70 -7.94 -0.26
N LEU A 250 -14.64 -8.24 -1.17
CA LEU A 250 -16.06 -8.29 -0.86
C LEU A 250 -16.38 -9.42 0.13
N ILE A 251 -15.87 -10.62 -0.14
CA ILE A 251 -16.09 -11.82 0.66
C ILE A 251 -15.49 -11.64 2.05
N SER A 252 -14.20 -11.30 2.13
CA SER A 252 -13.51 -11.03 3.38
C SER A 252 -14.21 -9.92 4.18
N GLY A 253 -14.59 -8.81 3.54
CA GLY A 253 -15.31 -7.72 4.18
C GLY A 253 -16.65 -8.16 4.79
N ILE A 254 -17.45 -8.93 4.05
CA ILE A 254 -18.76 -9.43 4.52
C ILE A 254 -18.59 -10.46 5.64
N ILE A 255 -17.73 -11.47 5.45
CA ILE A 255 -17.59 -12.58 6.39
C ILE A 255 -16.97 -12.10 7.71
N MET A 256 -16.03 -11.16 7.67
CA MET A 256 -15.51 -10.52 8.88
C MET A 256 -16.59 -9.66 9.56
N ASN A 257 -17.39 -8.91 8.79
CA ASN A 257 -18.50 -8.12 9.36
C ASN A 257 -19.55 -9.00 10.07
N LEU A 258 -19.87 -10.15 9.48
CA LEU A 258 -20.77 -11.15 10.07
C LEU A 258 -20.19 -11.87 11.30
N GLY A 259 -18.92 -11.65 11.64
CA GLY A 259 -18.25 -12.26 12.79
C GLY A 259 -17.86 -13.73 12.60
N TRP A 260 -17.90 -14.25 11.37
CA TRP A 260 -17.51 -15.63 11.07
C TRP A 260 -15.99 -15.80 11.04
N VAL A 261 -15.27 -14.71 10.72
CA VAL A 261 -13.80 -14.65 10.71
C VAL A 261 -13.35 -13.50 11.60
N ALA A 262 -12.34 -13.77 12.43
CA ALA A 262 -11.77 -12.77 13.31
C ALA A 262 -11.16 -11.62 12.50
N TRP A 263 -11.30 -10.39 13.00
CA TRP A 263 -10.72 -9.22 12.35
C TRP A 263 -9.21 -9.19 12.54
N THR A 264 -8.52 -8.45 11.69
CA THR A 264 -7.07 -8.27 11.80
C THR A 264 -6.71 -7.53 13.08
N ASN A 265 -5.79 -8.07 13.88
CA ASN A 265 -5.43 -7.57 15.21
C ASN A 265 -4.55 -6.30 15.22
N GLY A 266 -4.10 -5.83 14.05
CA GLY A 266 -3.26 -4.64 13.91
C GLY A 266 -1.75 -4.90 13.95
N VAL A 267 -1.30 -6.14 14.18
CA VAL A 267 0.11 -6.51 14.04
C VAL A 267 0.50 -6.41 12.57
N GLN A 268 1.54 -5.61 12.29
CA GLN A 268 1.97 -5.35 10.93
C GLN A 268 2.91 -6.47 10.45
N LEU A 269 2.34 -7.40 9.69
CA LEU A 269 3.09 -8.45 9.01
C LEU A 269 3.57 -7.95 7.64
N PRO A 270 4.74 -8.42 7.16
CA PRO A 270 5.13 -8.18 5.77
C PRO A 270 4.07 -8.73 4.80
N TRP A 271 3.73 -7.98 3.75
CA TRP A 271 2.83 -8.43 2.69
C TRP A 271 3.34 -9.68 1.96
N THR A 272 4.63 -9.99 2.08
CA THR A 272 5.26 -11.20 1.55
C THR A 272 5.04 -12.44 2.42
N THR A 273 4.29 -12.34 3.53
CA THR A 273 4.02 -13.49 4.41
C THR A 273 3.16 -14.50 3.64
N PRO A 274 3.58 -15.77 3.51
CA PRO A 274 2.86 -16.75 2.72
C PRO A 274 1.39 -16.89 3.14
N PRO A 275 0.46 -17.06 2.18
CA PRO A 275 -0.94 -17.35 2.47
C PRO A 275 -1.11 -18.56 3.38
N ILE A 276 -2.28 -18.67 4.01
CA ILE A 276 -2.63 -19.62 5.08
C ILE A 276 -1.93 -19.27 6.40
N ILE A 277 -0.61 -19.11 6.41
CA ILE A 277 0.15 -18.72 7.60
C ILE A 277 -0.18 -17.27 7.99
N SER A 278 -0.20 -16.38 7.00
CA SER A 278 -0.50 -14.97 7.20
C SER A 278 -1.89 -14.74 7.79
N GLY A 279 -2.90 -15.53 7.41
CA GLY A 279 -4.27 -15.39 7.93
C GLY A 279 -4.38 -15.67 9.42
N TRP A 280 -3.65 -16.67 9.92
CA TRP A 280 -3.60 -16.97 11.36
C TRP A 280 -2.87 -15.87 12.12
N LEU A 281 -1.69 -15.46 11.64
CA LEU A 281 -0.88 -14.43 12.30
C LEU A 281 -1.59 -13.06 12.35
N ALA A 282 -2.28 -12.69 11.27
CA ALA A 282 -2.95 -11.40 11.15
C ALA A 282 -4.18 -11.27 12.03
N THR A 283 -4.87 -12.38 12.30
CA THR A 283 -6.13 -12.39 13.07
C THR A 283 -5.98 -12.97 14.48
N GLY A 284 -4.90 -13.71 14.74
CA GLY A 284 -4.74 -14.54 15.93
C GLY A 284 -5.66 -15.76 15.96
N SER A 285 -6.35 -16.09 14.86
CA SER A 285 -7.39 -17.12 14.79
C SER A 285 -7.24 -17.99 13.54
N TRP A 286 -7.49 -19.29 13.66
CA TRP A 286 -7.46 -20.21 12.52
C TRP A 286 -8.51 -19.87 11.46
N THR A 287 -9.56 -19.14 11.85
CA THR A 287 -10.62 -18.67 10.94
C THR A 287 -10.05 -17.79 9.81
N GLY A 288 -8.99 -17.03 10.08
CA GLY A 288 -8.28 -16.26 9.05
C GLY A 288 -7.64 -17.16 7.99
N SER A 289 -6.93 -18.22 8.41
CA SER A 289 -6.36 -19.20 7.48
C SER A 289 -7.42 -19.94 6.68
N ALA A 290 -8.54 -20.30 7.31
CA ALA A 290 -9.65 -20.98 6.64
C ALA A 290 -10.25 -20.12 5.53
N LEU A 291 -10.44 -18.81 5.78
CA LEU A 291 -10.91 -17.86 4.78
C LEU A 291 -9.96 -17.77 3.58
N GLN A 292 -8.64 -17.68 3.82
CA GLN A 292 -7.65 -17.63 2.75
C GLN A 292 -7.68 -18.89 1.88
N ILE A 293 -7.87 -20.07 2.47
CA ILE A 293 -8.03 -21.33 1.71
C ILE A 293 -9.27 -21.27 0.81
N VAL A 294 -10.41 -20.83 1.36
CA VAL A 294 -11.67 -20.69 0.59
C VAL A 294 -11.48 -19.72 -0.57
N GLU A 295 -10.88 -18.56 -0.33
CA GLU A 295 -10.66 -17.56 -1.38
C GLU A 295 -9.67 -18.03 -2.44
N ILE A 296 -8.60 -18.75 -2.07
CA ILE A 296 -7.69 -19.37 -3.04
C ILE A 296 -8.45 -20.38 -3.92
N ILE A 297 -9.33 -21.21 -3.35
CA ILE A 297 -10.16 -22.15 -4.12
C ILE A 297 -11.10 -21.40 -5.07
N LEU A 298 -11.77 -20.33 -4.61
CA LEU A 298 -12.62 -19.52 -5.45
C LEU A 298 -11.84 -18.88 -6.60
N ASN A 299 -10.65 -18.35 -6.33
CA ASN A 299 -9.77 -17.78 -7.34
C ASN A 299 -9.31 -18.83 -8.35
N ILE A 300 -9.05 -20.08 -7.94
CA ILE A 300 -8.73 -21.20 -8.84
C ILE A 300 -9.90 -21.44 -9.80
N LEU A 301 -11.14 -21.47 -9.30
CA LEU A 301 -12.34 -21.66 -10.11
C LEU A 301 -12.53 -20.51 -11.11
N ILE A 302 -12.26 -19.28 -10.70
CA ILE A 302 -12.35 -18.09 -11.56
C ILE A 302 -11.28 -18.11 -12.65
N TYR A 303 -10.03 -18.44 -12.31
CA TYR A 303 -8.92 -18.48 -13.28
C TYR A 303 -8.99 -19.67 -14.24
N TYR A 304 -9.58 -20.79 -13.83
CA TYR A 304 -9.67 -22.03 -14.60
C TYR A 304 -10.07 -21.84 -16.08
N PRO A 305 -11.21 -21.21 -16.43
CA PRO A 305 -11.63 -21.07 -17.82
C PRO A 305 -10.67 -20.22 -18.66
N PHE A 306 -10.09 -19.17 -18.09
CA PHE A 306 -9.18 -18.26 -18.80
C PHE A 306 -7.83 -18.91 -19.07
N VAL A 307 -7.28 -19.60 -18.06
CA VAL A 307 -6.00 -20.32 -18.21
C VAL A 307 -6.16 -21.48 -19.20
N LYS A 308 -7.28 -22.20 -19.17
CA LYS A 308 -7.57 -23.26 -20.16
C LYS A 308 -7.64 -22.72 -21.59
N MET A 309 -8.21 -21.52 -21.76
CA MET A 309 -8.26 -20.86 -23.07
C MET A 309 -6.87 -20.45 -23.56
N LEU A 310 -6.05 -19.85 -22.69
CA LEU A 310 -4.66 -19.47 -23.00
C LEU A 310 -3.79 -20.69 -23.32
N ASP A 311 -3.92 -21.78 -22.57
CA ASP A 311 -3.17 -23.01 -22.82
C ASP A 311 -3.52 -23.61 -24.19
N LYS A 312 -4.81 -23.63 -24.56
CA LYS A 312 -5.25 -24.08 -25.88
C LYS A 312 -4.68 -23.22 -27.00
N GLN A 313 -4.62 -21.90 -26.80
CA GLN A 313 -4.01 -20.99 -27.77
C GLN A 313 -2.52 -21.29 -27.94
N TYR A 314 -1.76 -21.35 -26.85
CA TYR A 314 -0.33 -21.61 -26.92
C TYR A 314 0.01 -22.99 -27.47
N LEU A 315 -0.77 -24.03 -27.14
CA LEU A 315 -0.59 -25.34 -27.76
C LEU A 315 -0.80 -25.32 -29.28
N LYS A 316 -1.72 -24.48 -29.78
CA LYS A 316 -1.93 -24.32 -31.21
C LYS A 316 -0.74 -23.59 -31.86
N GLU A 317 -0.23 -22.55 -31.23
CA GLU A 317 0.96 -21.81 -31.69
C GLU A 317 2.22 -22.69 -31.67
N GLU A 318 2.43 -23.45 -30.60
CA GLU A 318 3.56 -24.40 -30.45
C GLU A 318 3.54 -25.50 -31.52
N LYS A 319 2.35 -26.03 -31.85
CA LYS A 319 2.20 -27.01 -32.95
C LYS A 319 2.49 -26.41 -34.32
N ALA A 320 1.91 -25.23 -34.61
CA ALA A 320 2.13 -24.56 -35.89
C ALA A 320 3.60 -24.15 -36.09
N ALA A 321 4.32 -23.80 -35.03
CA ALA A 321 5.76 -23.55 -35.08
C ALA A 321 6.55 -24.83 -35.39
N ALA A 322 6.23 -25.94 -34.72
CA ALA A 322 6.88 -27.23 -34.96
C ALA A 322 6.65 -27.76 -36.39
N GLU A 323 5.47 -27.54 -36.96
CA GLU A 323 5.17 -27.89 -38.36
C GLU A 323 5.99 -27.04 -39.35
N LYS A 324 6.15 -25.74 -39.09
CA LYS A 324 6.99 -24.86 -39.93
C LYS A 324 8.48 -25.21 -39.89
N ASP A 325 9.01 -25.62 -38.74
CA ASP A 325 10.41 -26.04 -38.63
C ASP A 325 10.70 -27.35 -39.40
N LEU A 326 9.68 -28.19 -39.60
CA LEU A 326 9.78 -29.43 -40.39
C LEU A 326 9.68 -29.19 -41.90
N ASP A 327 9.04 -28.10 -42.34
CA ASP A 327 8.91 -27.69 -43.75
C ASP A 327 10.16 -26.94 -44.28
N ILE A 328 11.21 -26.77 -43.47
CA ILE A 328 12.52 -26.29 -43.95
C ILE A 328 13.17 -27.43 -44.75
N ASP A 329 13.01 -27.36 -46.08
CA ASP A 329 13.65 -28.30 -47.01
C ASP A 329 15.17 -28.09 -47.01
N PHE A 330 15.90 -29.03 -46.40
CA PHE A 330 17.35 -29.08 -46.42
C PHE A 330 17.93 -29.42 -47.81
N SER A 331 17.10 -29.65 -48.83
CA SER A 331 17.55 -29.82 -50.21
C SER A 331 17.88 -28.49 -50.93
N GLU A 332 17.57 -27.34 -50.33
CA GLU A 332 17.92 -26.00 -50.82
C GLU A 332 19.15 -25.36 -50.13
N VAL A 333 19.88 -26.09 -49.28
CA VAL A 333 21.16 -25.66 -48.65
C VAL A 333 22.33 -26.48 -49.15
#